data_AF-A0A970LG65-F1
#
_entry.id   AF-A0A970LG65-F1
#
_cell.length_a   1.000
_cell.length_b   1.000
_cell.length_c   1.000
_cell.angle_alpha   90.00
_cell.angle_beta   90.00
_cell.angle_gamma   90.00
#
_symmetry.space_group_name_H-M   'P 1'
#
loop_
_entity.id
_entity.type
_entity.pdbx_description
1 polymer ?
#
loop_
_entity_poly.entity_id
_entity_poly.type
_entity_poly.pdbx_seq_one_letter_code
_entity_poly.pdbx_strand_id
1 'polypeptide(L)'
;PYLEWPYEGEYGKLNPFAAPGYDLTFNVGAYVTDPTNLAVSIPALSEQALLQASSAETAVVNLAITPATGGFGCAIQIGDAVYPAAGSVAVLSDGPMIRVLVTSTQRVGEADQAGITLNVSNTSDRPVMVTVVGEDAVRPRIAVGTLTGNVSVR
;
A
#
# COMPACT_ATOMS: atom_id res chain seq x y z
N PRO A 1 13.87 7.14 7.13
CA PRO A 1 12.77 8.13 7.13
C PRO A 1 11.82 7.81 5.97
N TYR A 2 10.51 8.03 6.15
CA TYR A 2 9.51 7.85 5.09
C TYR A 2 9.51 9.07 4.17
N LEU A 3 9.41 8.86 2.85
CA LEU A 3 9.46 9.94 1.86
C LEU A 3 8.31 9.77 0.86
N GLU A 4 7.52 10.83 0.68
CA GLU A 4 6.60 10.95 -0.44
C GLU A 4 7.34 11.48 -1.65
N TRP A 5 7.19 10.80 -2.79
CA TRP A 5 7.79 11.15 -4.06
C TRP A 5 6.70 11.28 -5.13
N PRO A 6 6.61 12.41 -5.84
CA PRO A 6 5.85 12.48 -7.08
C PRO A 6 6.58 11.63 -8.13
N TYR A 7 5.89 10.62 -8.66
CA TYR A 7 6.38 9.85 -9.79
C TYR A 7 6.05 10.60 -11.07
N GLU A 8 7.02 11.37 -11.56
CA GLU A 8 7.01 11.86 -12.92
C GLU A 8 7.40 10.67 -13.79
N GLY A 9 6.49 10.17 -14.63
CA GLY A 9 6.73 9.03 -15.53
C GLY A 9 7.78 9.34 -16.58
N GLU A 10 9.05 9.49 -16.16
CA GLU A 10 10.19 9.77 -17.02
C GLU A 10 10.17 8.72 -18.14
N TYR A 11 10.03 9.20 -19.37
CA TYR A 11 9.98 8.41 -20.60
C TYR A 11 8.67 7.67 -20.92
N GLY A 12 7.53 8.06 -20.33
CA GLY A 12 6.23 7.47 -20.66
C GLY A 12 6.10 6.00 -20.24
N LYS A 13 6.95 5.57 -19.30
CA LYS A 13 6.88 4.24 -18.69
C LYS A 13 5.74 4.23 -17.68
N LEU A 14 5.00 3.12 -17.64
CA LEU A 14 4.01 2.87 -16.61
C LEU A 14 4.70 2.84 -15.24
N ASN A 15 4.06 3.38 -14.21
CA ASN A 15 4.51 3.24 -12.83
C ASN A 15 4.72 1.75 -12.51
N PRO A 16 5.97 1.31 -12.26
CA PRO A 16 6.28 -0.11 -12.10
C PRO A 16 5.69 -0.69 -10.81
N PHE A 17 5.25 0.17 -9.89
CA PHE A 17 4.59 -0.21 -8.64
C PHE A 17 3.06 -0.22 -8.77
N ALA A 18 2.50 0.33 -9.84
CA ALA A 18 1.07 0.24 -10.13
C ALA A 18 0.74 -1.08 -10.81
N ALA A 19 -0.28 -1.77 -10.30
CA ALA A 19 -0.78 -3.01 -10.89
C ALA A 19 -2.12 -2.73 -11.60
N PRO A 20 -2.27 -3.05 -12.90
CA PRO A 20 -3.53 -2.85 -13.61
C PRO A 20 -4.70 -3.55 -12.91
N GLY A 21 -5.80 -2.80 -12.72
CA GLY A 21 -7.01 -3.33 -12.10
C GLY A 21 -7.02 -3.32 -10.57
N TYR A 22 -6.02 -2.70 -9.93
CA TYR A 22 -5.98 -2.40 -8.50
C TYR A 22 -5.98 -0.88 -8.27
N ASP A 23 -6.74 -0.43 -7.26
CA ASP A 23 -6.83 0.99 -6.91
C ASP A 23 -5.67 1.44 -6.00
N LEU A 24 -5.07 0.50 -5.26
CA LEU A 24 -3.96 0.73 -4.34
C LEU A 24 -2.96 -0.41 -4.44
N THR A 25 -1.65 -0.10 -4.35
CA THR A 25 -0.60 -1.12 -4.34
C THR A 25 0.41 -0.90 -3.23
N PHE A 26 0.83 -1.98 -2.60
CA PHE A 26 1.90 -2.06 -1.61
C PHE A 26 2.92 -3.08 -2.09
N ASN A 27 4.20 -2.76 -1.99
CA ASN A 27 5.30 -3.67 -2.31
C ASN A 27 6.22 -3.76 -1.10
N VAL A 28 6.46 -4.98 -0.62
CA VAL A 28 7.26 -5.25 0.59
C VAL A 28 8.39 -6.23 0.27
N GLY A 29 9.61 -5.90 0.64
CA GLY A 29 10.80 -6.69 0.33
C GLY A 29 11.74 -6.89 1.51
N ALA A 30 12.80 -7.63 1.26
CA ALA A 30 13.93 -7.73 2.17
C ALA A 30 14.56 -6.35 2.37
N TYR A 31 15.00 -6.06 3.60
CA TYR A 31 15.81 -4.88 3.84
C TYR A 31 17.17 -5.04 3.17
N VAL A 32 17.47 -4.13 2.26
CA VAL A 32 18.80 -3.91 1.69
C VAL A 32 19.12 -2.43 1.85
N THR A 33 20.41 -2.10 1.98
CA THR A 33 20.85 -0.72 2.23
C THR A 33 20.38 0.25 1.14
N ASP A 34 20.15 -0.26 -0.07
CA ASP A 34 19.60 0.42 -1.25
C ASP A 34 19.20 -0.68 -2.26
N PRO A 35 17.95 -0.79 -2.78
CA PRO A 35 16.79 0.13 -2.75
C PRO A 35 15.83 0.01 -1.56
N THR A 36 14.78 0.85 -1.56
CA THR A 36 13.65 0.84 -0.59
C THR A 36 12.94 -0.50 -0.56
N ASN A 37 12.62 -0.99 0.64
CA ASN A 37 11.96 -2.28 0.83
C ASN A 37 10.46 -2.18 1.16
N LEU A 38 9.92 -0.96 1.21
CA LEU A 38 8.48 -0.70 1.28
C LEU A 38 8.12 0.44 0.34
N ALA A 39 7.17 0.20 -0.56
CA ALA A 39 6.62 1.21 -1.46
C ALA A 39 5.09 1.10 -1.54
N VAL A 40 4.40 2.24 -1.46
CA VAL A 40 2.93 2.31 -1.55
C VAL A 40 2.52 3.32 -2.61
N SER A 41 1.57 2.97 -3.48
CA SER A 41 1.09 3.83 -4.56
C SER A 41 -0.44 3.92 -4.64
N ILE A 42 -0.93 5.08 -5.05
CA ILE A 42 -2.32 5.32 -5.48
C ILE A 42 -2.29 5.66 -6.99
N PRO A 43 -2.44 4.67 -7.89
CA PRO A 43 -2.24 4.89 -9.34
C PRO A 43 -3.28 5.82 -9.99
N ALA A 44 -4.45 5.96 -9.39
CA ALA A 44 -5.57 6.71 -9.95
C ALA A 44 -5.48 8.24 -9.71
N LEU A 45 -4.43 8.72 -9.04
CA LEU A 45 -4.20 10.15 -8.86
C LEU A 45 -3.76 10.80 -10.18
N SER A 46 -4.20 12.04 -10.39
CA SER A 46 -3.78 12.86 -11.55
C SER A 46 -2.27 13.08 -11.58
N GLU A 47 -1.68 13.22 -10.39
CA GLU A 47 -0.24 13.18 -10.18
C GLU A 47 0.07 11.88 -9.42
N GLN A 48 0.77 10.96 -10.08
CA GLN A 48 1.16 9.73 -9.43
C GLN A 48 2.13 10.07 -8.31
N ALA A 49 1.84 9.60 -7.12
CA ALA A 49 2.72 9.74 -5.98
C ALA A 49 2.99 8.38 -5.37
N LEU A 50 4.11 8.27 -4.65
CA LEU A 50 4.57 7.05 -4.03
C LEU A 50 5.08 7.39 -2.63
N LEU A 51 4.66 6.62 -1.62
CA LEU A 51 5.29 6.66 -0.30
C LEU A 51 6.31 5.53 -0.21
N GLN A 52 7.55 5.88 0.11
CA GLN A 52 8.64 4.92 0.23
C GLN A 52 9.26 4.88 1.62
N ALA A 53 9.74 3.70 2.00
CA ALA A 53 10.51 3.48 3.21
C ALA A 53 11.60 2.43 3.02
N SER A 54 12.64 2.52 3.84
CA SER A 54 13.59 1.43 4.06
C SER A 54 13.71 1.16 5.55
N SER A 55 13.41 -0.07 5.97
CA SER A 55 13.48 -0.49 7.38
C SER A 55 13.85 -1.97 7.50
N ALA A 56 14.75 -2.31 8.43
CA ALA A 56 15.06 -3.68 8.80
C ALA A 56 13.98 -4.32 9.70
N GLU A 57 13.12 -3.49 10.28
CA GLU A 57 12.08 -3.90 11.23
C GLU A 57 10.69 -3.97 10.57
N THR A 58 9.74 -4.58 11.28
CA THR A 58 8.33 -4.57 10.86
C THR A 58 7.73 -3.18 11.08
N ALA A 59 7.21 -2.58 10.01
CA ALA A 59 6.52 -1.30 10.08
C ALA A 59 5.00 -1.47 10.27
N VAL A 60 4.35 -0.54 10.98
CA VAL A 60 2.89 -0.49 11.04
C VAL A 60 2.38 0.45 9.93
N VAL A 61 1.50 -0.08 9.10
CA VAL A 61 0.87 0.63 7.98
C VAL A 61 -0.63 0.73 8.25
N ASN A 62 -1.16 1.94 8.30
CA ASN A 62 -2.59 2.18 8.46
C ASN A 62 -3.19 2.69 7.14
N LEU A 63 -4.09 1.92 6.56
CA LEU A 63 -4.88 2.32 5.40
C LEU A 63 -6.26 2.78 5.87
N ALA A 64 -6.58 4.05 5.64
CA ALA A 64 -7.90 4.62 5.89
C ALA A 64 -8.62 4.85 4.55
N ILE A 65 -9.81 4.26 4.43
CA ILE A 65 -10.73 4.40 3.32
C ILE A 65 -12.01 5.08 3.82
N THR A 66 -12.35 6.21 3.19
CA THR A 66 -13.50 7.05 3.56
C THR A 66 -14.45 7.25 2.38
N PRO A 67 -15.71 7.65 2.62
CA PRO A 67 -16.60 8.05 1.53
C PRO A 67 -16.04 9.24 0.73
N ALA A 68 -16.19 9.22 -0.59
CA ALA A 68 -15.95 10.38 -1.46
C ALA A 68 -16.91 10.39 -2.65
N THR A 69 -17.21 11.56 -3.19
CA THR A 69 -18.09 11.69 -4.35
C THR A 69 -17.48 10.99 -5.57
N GLY A 70 -18.19 10.03 -6.16
CA GLY A 70 -17.75 9.31 -7.35
C GLY A 70 -16.69 8.24 -7.11
N GLY A 71 -16.35 7.94 -5.85
CA GLY A 71 -15.32 6.96 -5.53
C GLY A 71 -15.09 6.83 -4.03
N PHE A 72 -13.83 6.88 -3.60
CA PHE A 72 -13.46 6.74 -2.19
C PHE A 72 -12.32 7.68 -1.82
N GLY A 73 -12.30 8.16 -0.59
CA GLY A 73 -11.15 8.84 0.00
C GLY A 73 -10.13 7.82 0.47
N CYS A 74 -8.85 8.07 0.26
CA CYS A 74 -7.79 7.20 0.76
C CYS A 74 -6.66 7.99 1.41
N ALA A 75 -6.19 7.49 2.54
CA ALA A 75 -5.01 7.96 3.25
C ALA A 75 -4.24 6.74 3.78
N ILE A 76 -2.92 6.78 3.68
CA ILE A 76 -2.01 5.76 4.16
C ILE A 76 -1.08 6.41 5.16
N GLN A 77 -0.89 5.80 6.33
CA GLN A 77 0.06 6.27 7.32
C GLN A 77 1.09 5.18 7.58
N ILE A 78 2.37 5.57 7.61
CA ILE A 78 3.47 4.71 8.02
C ILE A 78 4.38 5.48 8.99
N GLY A 79 4.45 5.01 10.24
CA GLY A 79 4.99 5.84 11.32
C GLY A 79 4.25 7.17 11.43
N ASP A 80 4.99 8.28 11.40
CA ASP A 80 4.42 9.64 11.44
C ASP A 80 4.12 10.22 10.05
N ALA A 81 4.48 9.53 8.97
CA ALA A 81 4.24 9.99 7.61
C ALA A 81 2.83 9.62 7.15
N VAL A 82 2.12 10.58 6.58
CA VAL A 82 0.80 10.40 5.97
C VAL A 82 0.93 10.62 4.46
N TYR A 83 0.27 9.77 3.69
CA TYR A 83 0.28 9.76 2.24
C TYR A 83 -1.15 9.65 1.68
N PRO A 84 -1.55 10.56 0.77
CA PRO A 84 -0.80 11.75 0.35
C PRO A 84 -0.56 12.74 1.49
N ALA A 85 0.43 13.64 1.37
CA ALA A 85 0.70 14.67 2.39
C ALA A 85 -0.51 15.55 2.71
N ALA A 86 -1.45 15.70 1.76
CA ALA A 86 -2.72 16.38 1.96
C ALA A 86 -3.69 15.62 2.90
N GLY A 87 -3.33 14.41 3.34
CA GLY A 87 -4.15 13.54 4.15
C GLY A 87 -4.93 12.55 3.30
N SER A 88 -6.26 12.71 3.25
CA SER A 88 -7.12 11.86 2.42
C SER A 88 -7.38 12.48 1.06
N VAL A 89 -7.21 11.71 -0.01
CA VAL A 89 -7.50 12.14 -1.38
C VAL A 89 -8.64 11.31 -1.97
N ALA A 90 -9.53 11.98 -2.72
CA ALA A 90 -10.60 11.32 -3.45
C ALA A 90 -10.03 10.60 -4.68
N VAL A 91 -10.27 9.30 -4.76
CA VAL A 91 -9.94 8.44 -5.88
C VAL A 91 -11.23 8.06 -6.59
N LEU A 92 -11.34 8.44 -7.87
CA LEU A 92 -12.41 7.98 -8.73
C LEU A 92 -12.20 6.49 -9.01
N SER A 93 -13.26 5.72 -8.82
CA SER A 93 -13.24 4.30 -9.13
C SER A 93 -14.65 3.93 -9.60
N ASP A 94 -14.74 3.21 -10.71
CA ASP A 94 -16.02 2.75 -11.26
C ASP A 94 -16.33 1.30 -10.86
N GLY A 95 -15.42 0.67 -10.10
CA GLY A 95 -15.55 -0.71 -9.66
C GLY A 95 -16.53 -0.88 -8.49
N PRO A 96 -17.19 -2.05 -8.38
CA PRO A 96 -18.08 -2.37 -7.25
C PRO A 96 -17.34 -2.63 -5.94
N MET A 97 -15.99 -2.67 -5.98
CA MET A 97 -15.12 -2.93 -4.84
C MET A 97 -13.83 -2.13 -5.00
N ILE A 98 -13.23 -1.75 -3.88
CA ILE A 98 -11.91 -1.14 -3.81
C ILE A 98 -10.89 -2.28 -3.72
N ARG A 99 -9.94 -2.33 -4.65
CA ARG A 99 -8.97 -3.41 -4.79
C ARG A 99 -7.59 -2.93 -4.35
N VAL A 100 -7.07 -3.60 -3.34
CA VAL A 100 -5.73 -3.37 -2.81
C VAL A 100 -4.86 -4.56 -3.15
N LEU A 101 -3.72 -4.33 -3.79
CA LEU A 101 -2.69 -5.34 -3.99
C LEU A 101 -1.57 -5.14 -2.97
N VAL A 102 -1.18 -6.19 -2.28
CA VAL A 102 -0.01 -6.22 -1.41
C VAL A 102 0.90 -7.30 -1.95
N THR A 103 2.00 -6.90 -2.57
CA THR A 103 3.04 -7.81 -3.02
C THR A 103 4.14 -7.91 -1.98
N SER A 104 4.75 -9.08 -1.92
CA SER A 104 5.86 -9.38 -1.03
C SER A 104 6.86 -10.29 -1.72
N THR A 105 8.06 -10.39 -1.18
CA THR A 105 9.07 -11.38 -1.59
C THR A 105 9.33 -12.38 -0.46
N GLN A 106 9.87 -13.55 -0.79
CA GLN A 106 10.28 -14.52 0.23
C GLN A 106 11.37 -13.95 1.15
N ARG A 107 11.41 -14.41 2.42
CA ARG A 107 12.46 -13.98 3.36
C ARG A 107 13.80 -14.62 3.04
N VAL A 108 14.87 -13.85 3.13
CA VAL A 108 16.24 -14.29 2.86
C VAL A 108 17.01 -14.45 4.17
N GLY A 109 17.13 -15.68 4.65
CA GLY A 109 17.81 -15.99 5.92
C GLY A 109 17.02 -15.54 7.15
N GLU A 110 17.58 -15.77 8.35
CA GLU A 110 16.93 -15.45 9.65
C GLU A 110 17.08 -13.99 10.05
N ALA A 111 18.08 -13.29 9.53
CA ALA A 111 18.31 -11.87 9.83
C ALA A 111 17.30 -10.95 9.12
N ASP A 112 16.57 -11.47 8.13
CA ASP A 112 15.59 -10.72 7.36
C ASP A 112 14.27 -10.61 8.13
N GLN A 113 14.15 -9.54 8.92
CA GLN A 113 13.00 -9.23 9.77
C GLN A 113 12.07 -8.17 9.16
N ALA A 114 12.41 -7.66 7.97
CA ALA A 114 11.62 -6.64 7.29
C ALA A 114 10.22 -7.14 6.93
N GLY A 115 9.22 -6.31 7.18
CA GLY A 115 7.83 -6.63 6.92
C GLY A 115 6.90 -5.48 7.28
N ILE A 116 5.59 -5.71 7.17
CA ILE A 116 4.58 -4.76 7.61
C ILE A 116 3.46 -5.45 8.40
N THR A 117 2.86 -4.70 9.32
CA THR A 117 1.51 -4.98 9.81
C THR A 117 0.55 -4.01 9.11
N LEU A 118 -0.37 -4.55 8.31
CA LEU A 118 -1.36 -3.77 7.58
C LEU A 118 -2.67 -3.70 8.37
N ASN A 119 -3.01 -2.50 8.83
CA ASN A 119 -4.34 -2.18 9.36
C ASN A 119 -5.17 -1.53 8.26
N VAL A 120 -6.45 -1.90 8.17
CA VAL A 120 -7.39 -1.32 7.20
C VAL A 120 -8.65 -0.84 7.93
N SER A 121 -8.96 0.44 7.75
CA SER A 121 -10.20 1.05 8.21
C SER A 121 -11.04 1.47 7.02
N ASN A 122 -12.17 0.81 6.82
CA ASN A 122 -13.11 1.13 5.75
C ASN A 122 -14.41 1.70 6.30
N THR A 123 -14.68 2.96 5.98
CA THR A 123 -15.95 3.65 6.28
C THR A 123 -16.69 4.06 5.00
N SER A 124 -16.17 3.69 3.83
CA SER A 124 -16.86 3.93 2.55
C SER A 124 -18.07 3.01 2.37
N ASP A 125 -18.87 3.29 1.35
CA ASP A 125 -20.00 2.48 0.91
C ASP A 125 -19.58 1.25 0.08
N ARG A 126 -18.28 1.10 -0.21
CA ARG A 126 -17.75 0.01 -1.05
C ARG A 126 -16.96 -1.00 -0.23
N PRO A 127 -17.08 -2.30 -0.52
CA PRO A 127 -16.20 -3.31 0.07
C PRO A 127 -14.76 -3.10 -0.38
N VAL A 128 -13.81 -3.37 0.53
CA VAL A 128 -12.37 -3.40 0.24
C VAL A 128 -11.90 -4.85 0.15
N MET A 129 -11.25 -5.19 -0.96
CA MET A 129 -10.59 -6.48 -1.19
C MET A 129 -9.08 -6.29 -1.19
N VAL A 130 -8.40 -6.81 -0.17
CA VAL A 130 -6.94 -6.87 -0.10
C VAL A 130 -6.49 -8.21 -0.66
N THR A 131 -5.59 -8.17 -1.65
CA THR A 131 -4.98 -9.35 -2.27
C THR A 131 -3.52 -9.39 -1.90
N VAL A 132 -3.08 -10.43 -1.20
CA VAL A 132 -1.68 -10.62 -0.82
C VAL A 132 -1.01 -11.62 -1.75
N VAL A 133 0.13 -11.25 -2.34
CA VAL A 133 0.85 -12.06 -3.33
C VAL A 133 2.34 -12.14 -3.01
N GLY A 134 2.95 -13.29 -3.29
CA GLY A 134 4.40 -13.49 -3.18
C GLY A 134 4.91 -13.77 -1.77
N GLU A 135 3.99 -13.98 -0.82
CA GLU A 135 4.32 -14.18 0.58
C GLU A 135 5.10 -15.48 0.82
N ASP A 136 6.01 -15.41 1.80
CA ASP A 136 6.64 -16.59 2.36
C ASP A 136 5.61 -17.35 3.22
N ALA A 137 5.29 -18.59 2.83
CA ALA A 137 4.29 -19.41 3.50
C ALA A 137 4.67 -19.81 4.93
N VAL A 138 5.96 -19.74 5.28
CA VAL A 138 6.48 -20.13 6.61
C VAL A 138 6.77 -18.90 7.46
N ARG A 139 7.32 -17.84 6.84
CA ARG A 139 7.74 -16.62 7.53
C ARG A 139 7.17 -15.38 6.81
N PRO A 140 5.85 -15.14 6.88
CA PRO A 140 5.20 -14.05 6.15
C PRO A 140 5.84 -12.68 6.47
N ARG A 141 5.92 -11.79 5.46
CA ARG A 141 6.29 -10.38 5.66
C ARG A 141 5.08 -9.52 5.98
N ILE A 142 3.90 -9.94 5.53
CA ILE A 142 2.66 -9.21 5.67
C ILE A 142 1.86 -9.84 6.81
N ALA A 143 1.78 -9.12 7.93
CA ALA A 143 0.80 -9.41 8.96
C ALA A 143 -0.47 -8.60 8.69
N VAL A 144 -1.63 -9.26 8.72
CA VAL A 144 -2.92 -8.56 8.76
C VAL A 144 -3.18 -8.14 10.18
N GLY A 145 -3.30 -6.83 10.40
CA GLY A 145 -3.61 -6.24 11.69
C GLY A 145 -5.11 -6.06 11.88
N THR A 146 -5.51 -4.88 12.33
CA THR A 146 -6.91 -4.52 12.57
C THR A 146 -7.62 -4.26 11.25
N LEU A 147 -8.76 -4.92 11.05
CA LEU A 147 -9.67 -4.68 9.93
C LEU A 147 -11.00 -4.15 10.49
N THR A 148 -11.45 -2.99 10.00
CA THR A 148 -12.76 -2.42 10.36
C THR A 148 -13.57 -2.09 9.12
N GLY A 149 -14.89 -2.28 9.21
CA GLY A 149 -15.81 -2.14 8.08
C GLY A 149 -15.82 -3.36 7.16
N ASN A 150 -16.29 -3.16 5.93
CA ASN A 150 -16.38 -4.22 4.93
C ASN A 150 -15.03 -4.41 4.24
N VAL A 151 -14.16 -5.23 4.85
CA VAL A 151 -12.82 -5.55 4.37
C VAL A 151 -12.62 -7.06 4.34
N SER A 152 -12.11 -7.58 3.23
CA SER A 152 -11.71 -8.98 3.08
C SER A 152 -10.27 -9.07 2.60
N VAL A 153 -9.53 -10.06 3.10
CA VAL A 153 -8.16 -10.36 2.67
C VAL A 153 -8.14 -11.73 2.00
N ARG A 154 -7.43 -11.85 0.88
CA ARG A 154 -7.21 -13.09 0.14
C ARG A 154 -5.76 -13.28 -0.24
#